data_AF-A0A1F9B0B0-F1
#
_entry.id   AF-A0A1F9B0B0-F1
#
_cell.length_a   1.000
_cell.length_b   1.000
_cell.length_c   1.000
_cell.angle_alpha   90.00
_cell.angle_beta   90.00
_cell.angle_gamma   90.00
#
_symmetry.space_group_name_H-M   'P 1'
#
loop_
_entity.id
_entity.type
_entity.pdbx_description
1 polymer ?
#
loop_
_entity_poly.entity_id
_entity_poly.type
_entity_poly.pdbx_seq_one_letter_code
_entity_poly.pdbx_strand_id
1 'polypeptide(L)' 'MQIPYYVAFILAVSIAIFAVQNSAAPLITIKFLIWNFETSLIYLILGSIGVGIVFTLLIWIPRSIRSAIRRKKAIKEMP' A
#
# COMPACT_ATOMS: atom_id res chain seq x y z
N MET A 1 2.26 21.64 -13.25
CA MET A 1 2.31 20.42 -12.40
C MET A 1 1.08 19.54 -12.66
N GLN A 2 1.10 18.73 -13.74
CA GLN A 2 -0.03 17.85 -14.11
C GLN A 2 0.37 16.38 -14.33
N ILE A 3 1.68 16.13 -14.46
CA ILE A 3 2.28 14.81 -14.63
C ILE A 3 1.76 13.76 -13.62
N PRO A 4 1.64 14.05 -12.30
CA PRO A 4 1.15 13.02 -11.37
C PRO A 4 -0.29 12.59 -11.64
N TYR A 5 -1.16 13.49 -12.14
CA TYR A 5 -2.55 13.15 -12.44
C TYR A 5 -2.66 12.26 -13.67
N TYR A 6 -1.88 12.54 -14.72
CA TYR A 6 -1.84 11.68 -15.91
C TYR A 6 -1.31 10.27 -15.57
N VAL A 7 -0.27 10.18 -14.73
CA VAL A 7 0.25 8.89 -14.27
C VAL A 7 -0.80 8.14 -13.45
N ALA A 8 -1.47 8.83 -12.52
CA ALA A 8 -2.54 8.22 -11.71
C ALA A 8 -3.71 7.73 -12.58
N PHE A 9 -4.08 8.51 -13.61
CA PHE A 9 -5.15 8.13 -14.54
C PHE A 9 -4.78 6.88 -15.35
N ILE A 10 -3.59 6.84 -15.95
CA ILE A 10 -3.11 5.68 -16.71
C ILE A 10 -3.06 4.43 -15.81
N LEU A 11 -2.59 4.58 -14.57
CA LEU A 11 -2.56 3.49 -13.61
C LEU A 11 -3.97 2.99 -13.27
N ALA A 12 -4.92 3.89 -13.01
CA ALA A 12 -6.30 3.54 -12.70
C ALA A 12 -6.97 2.78 -13.86
N VAL A 13 -6.80 3.26 -15.09
CA VAL A 13 -7.32 2.58 -16.30
C VAL A 13 -6.69 1.20 -16.48
N SER A 14 -5.38 1.08 -16.28
CA SER A 14 -4.66 -0.20 -16.39
C SER A 14 -5.16 -1.22 -15.36
N ILE A 15 -5.37 -0.79 -14.11
CA ILE A 15 -5.94 -1.64 -13.05
C ILE A 15 -7.37 -2.07 -13.39
N ALA A 16 -8.19 -1.17 -13.92
CA ALA A 16 -9.56 -1.49 -14.32
C ALA A 16 -9.60 -2.53 -15.45
N ILE A 17 -8.78 -2.36 -16.50
CA ILE A 17 -8.66 -3.33 -17.59
C ILE A 17 -8.21 -4.69 -17.05
N PHE A 18 -7.17 -4.69 -16.22
CA PHE A 18 -6.66 -5.90 -15.58
C PHE A 18 -7.75 -6.61 -14.77
N ALA A 19 -8.54 -5.86 -13.99
CA ALA A 19 -9.62 -6.42 -13.18
C ALA A 19 -10.72 -7.06 -14.04
N VAL A 20 -11.13 -6.40 -15.13
CA VAL A 20 -12.14 -6.95 -16.04
C VAL A 20 -11.62 -8.22 -16.72
N GLN A 21 -10.39 -8.20 -17.24
CA GLN A 21 -9.80 -9.34 -17.94
C GLN A 21 -9.63 -10.57 -17.03
N ASN A 22 -9.35 -10.37 -15.74
CA ASN A 22 -9.14 -11.45 -14.78
C ASN A 22 -10.39 -11.79 -13.96
N SER A 23 -11.54 -11.17 -14.24
CA SER A 23 -12.77 -11.35 -13.47
C SER A 23 -13.35 -12.78 -13.55
N ALA A 24 -13.13 -13.47 -14.67
CA ALA A 24 -13.57 -14.85 -14.89
C ALA A 24 -12.44 -15.88 -14.74
N ALA A 25 -11.24 -15.45 -14.32
CA ALA A 25 -10.14 -16.37 -14.09
C ALA A 25 -10.43 -17.27 -12.87
N PRO A 26 -9.93 -18.52 -12.86
CA PRO A 26 -10.02 -19.38 -11.68
C PRO A 26 -9.42 -18.72 -10.43
N LEU A 27 -9.92 -19.13 -9.26
CA LEU A 27 -9.33 -18.70 -7.99
C LEU A 27 -7.88 -19.20 -7.88
N ILE A 28 -7.07 -18.40 -7.22
CA ILE A 28 -5.67 -18.71 -6.90
C ILE A 28 -5.61 -19.20 -5.46
N THR A 29 -4.96 -20.34 -5.26
CA THR A 29 -4.65 -20.87 -3.93
C THR A 29 -3.32 -20.32 -3.43
N ILE A 30 -3.35 -19.65 -2.28
CA ILE A 30 -2.18 -19.16 -1.56
C ILE A 30 -1.86 -20.15 -0.45
N LYS A 31 -0.63 -20.65 -0.42
CA LYS A 31 -0.13 -21.53 0.65
C LYS A 31 1.01 -20.84 1.38
N PHE A 32 0.87 -20.65 2.70
CA PHE A 32 1.89 -20.02 3.54
C PHE A 32 1.96 -20.68 4.92
N LEU A 33 3.08 -21.34 5.23
CA LEU A 33 3.22 -22.19 6.43
C LEU A 33 2.03 -23.18 6.55
N ILE A 34 1.09 -22.91 7.46
CA ILE A 34 -0.11 -23.70 7.74
C ILE A 34 -1.39 -23.09 7.13
N TRP A 35 -1.30 -21.92 6.50
CA TRP A 35 -2.43 -21.23 5.87
C TRP A 35 -2.60 -21.70 4.43
N ASN A 36 -3.85 -21.98 4.07
CA ASN A 36 -4.28 -22.26 2.71
C ASN A 36 -5.54 -21.44 2.45
N PHE A 37 -5.50 -20.55 1.47
CA PHE A 37 -6.60 -19.63 1.17
C PHE A 37 -6.78 -19.48 -0.33
N GLU A 38 -8.03 -19.55 -0.80
CA GLU A 38 -8.38 -19.35 -2.20
C GLU A 38 -9.01 -17.98 -2.40
N THR A 39 -8.53 -17.24 -3.39
CA THR A 39 -9.07 -15.91 -3.70
C THR A 39 -8.84 -15.53 -5.16
N SER A 40 -9.51 -14.48 -5.62
CA SER A 40 -9.23 -13.95 -6.95
C SER A 40 -7.87 -13.25 -6.96
N LEU A 41 -7.21 -13.25 -8.12
CA LEU A 41 -5.94 -12.55 -8.32
C LEU A 41 -6.02 -11.06 -7.93
N ILE A 42 -7.17 -10.44 -8.21
CA ILE A 42 -7.42 -9.03 -7.92
C ILE A 42 -7.37 -8.77 -6.42
N TYR A 43 -8.08 -9.58 -5.62
CA TYR A 43 -8.06 -9.44 -4.17
C TYR A 43 -6.70 -9.74 -3.56
N LEU A 44 -5.96 -10.70 -4.13
CA LEU A 44 -4.58 -10.97 -3.71
C LEU A 44 -3.67 -9.75 -3.91
N ILE A 45 -3.73 -9.10 -5.08
CA ILE A 45 -2.90 -7.93 -5.37
C ILE A 45 -3.30 -6.75 -4.46
N LEU A 46 -4.60 -6.43 -4.38
CA LEU A 46 -5.10 -5.33 -3.54
C LEU A 46 -4.77 -5.56 -2.06
N GLY A 47 -4.98 -6.78 -1.57
CA GLY A 47 -4.63 -7.19 -0.21
C GLY A 47 -3.13 -7.03 0.05
N SER A 48 -2.27 -7.47 -0.88
CA SER A 48 -0.81 -7.36 -0.73
C SER A 48 -0.34 -5.90 -0.68
N ILE A 49 -0.90 -5.02 -1.52
CA ILE A 49 -0.62 -3.58 -1.50
C ILE A 49 -1.07 -2.99 -0.16
N GLY A 50 -2.29 -3.28 0.28
CA GLY A 50 -2.84 -2.80 1.55
C GLY A 50 -1.98 -3.23 2.74
N VAL A 51 -1.57 -4.49 2.79
CA VAL A 51 -0.66 -5.02 3.81
C VAL A 51 0.68 -4.29 3.78
N GLY A 52 1.29 -4.09 2.60
CA GLY A 52 2.54 -3.34 2.47
C GLY A 52 2.44 -1.89 2.97
N ILE A 53 1.32 -1.21 2.69
CA ILE A 53 1.04 0.14 3.21
C ILE A 53 0.97 0.10 4.74
N VAL A 54 0.21 -0.83 5.31
CA VAL A 54 0.08 -0.98 6.77
C VAL A 54 1.44 -1.21 7.43
N PHE A 55 2.25 -2.14 6.90
CA PHE A 55 3.61 -2.37 7.42
C PHE A 55 4.49 -1.13 7.34
N THR A 56 4.44 -0.41 6.22
CA THR A 56 5.20 0.84 6.03
C THR A 56 4.78 1.89 7.06
N LEU A 57 3.48 2.09 7.26
CA LEU A 57 2.94 3.04 8.22
C LEU A 57 3.32 2.67 9.67
N LEU A 58 3.21 1.38 10.04
CA LEU A 58 3.60 0.91 11.37
C LEU A 58 5.06 1.22 11.71
N ILE A 59 5.95 1.13 10.72
CA ILE A 59 7.37 1.43 10.90
C ILE A 59 7.65 2.93 10.86
N TRP A 60 6.99 3.67 9.97
CA TRP A 60 7.26 5.08 9.71
C TRP A 60 6.65 6.01 10.78
N ILE A 61 5.40 5.76 11.21
CA ILE A 61 4.66 6.63 12.13
C ILE A 61 5.43 6.87 13.45
N PRO A 62 5.93 5.84 14.18
CA PRO A 62 6.64 6.06 15.45
C PRO A 62 7.94 6.83 15.27
N ARG A 63 8.61 6.69 14.11
CA ARG A 63 9.83 7.43 13.80
C ARG A 63 9.51 8.90 13.52
N SER A 64 8.46 9.14 12.74
CA SER A 64 7.98 10.50 12.43
C SER A 64 7.55 11.25 13.69
N ILE A 65 6.78 10.61 14.57
CA ILE A 65 6.38 11.18 15.87
C ILE A 65 7.60 11.54 16.72
N ARG A 66 8.56 10.62 16.89
CA ARG A 66 9.78 10.87 17.67
C ARG A 66 10.61 12.02 17.08
N SER A 67 10.73 12.10 15.76
CA SER A 67 11.42 13.21 15.08
C SER A 67 10.72 14.54 15.35
N ALA A 68 9.39 14.59 15.27
CA ALA A 68 8.61 15.79 15.53
C ALA A 68 8.78 16.29 16.97
N ILE A 69 8.76 15.38 17.96
CA ILE A 69 8.99 15.73 19.37
C ILE A 69 10.40 16.29 19.58
N ARG A 70 11.43 15.64 19.01
CA ARG A 70 12.82 16.12 19.12
C ARG A 70 13.01 17.51 18.50
N ARG A 71 12.40 17.76 17.33
CA ARG A 71 12.43 19.08 16.68
C ARG A 71 11.79 20.16 17.55
N LYS A 72 10.63 19.87 18.15
CA LYS A 72 9.96 20.82 19.08
C LYS A 72 10.83 21.15 20.29
N LYS A 73 11.52 20.16 20.86
CA LYS A 73 12.43 20.37 21.98
C LYS A 73 13.63 21.26 21.58
N ALA A 74 14.25 20.97 20.44
CA ALA A 74 15.39 21.75 19.94
C ALA A 74 15.05 23.23 19.66
N ILE A 75 13.86 23.51 19.09
CA ILE A 75 13.40 24.90 18.85
C ILE A 75 13.18 25.65 20.17
N LYS A 76 12.66 24.98 21.20
CA LYS A 76 12.42 25.59 22.51
C LYS A 76 13.73 25.95 23.25
N GLU A 77 14.82 25.25 22.95
CA GLU A 77 16.13 25.42 23.58
C GLU A 77 17.05 26.40 22.83
N MET A 78 16.60 26.98 21.71
CA MET A 78 17.34 28.05 21.02
C MET A 78 17.21 29.38 21.79
N PRO A 79 18.33 30.12 21.99
CA PRO A 79 18.34 31.39 22.74
C PRO A 79 17.60 32.52 22.03
#